data_AF-A0A7C5YBM7-F1
#
_entry.id   AF-A0A7C5YBM7-F1
#
_cell.length_a   1.000
_cell.length_b   1.000
_cell.length_c   1.000
_cell.angle_alpha   90.00
_cell.angle_beta   90.00
_cell.angle_gamma   90.00
#
_symmetry.space_group_name_H-M   'P 1'
#
loop_
_entity.id
_entity.type
_entity.pdbx_description
1 polymer ?
#
loop_
_entity_poly.entity_id
_entity_poly.type
_entity_poly.pdbx_seq_one_letter_code
_entity_poly.pdbx_strand_id
1 'polypeptide(L)' 'MECEICGKKVQKVFVTEIEGVTLRVCEECSKSGKILNVIEEEKSKRIAKMQNLKYEEEYELVENYGVLIREARSQAGLSV' A
#
# COMPACT_ATOMS: atom_id res chain seq x y z
N MET A 1 1.11 17.58 8.33
CA MET A 1 1.46 18.26 9.61
C MET A 1 1.40 19.79 9.49
N GLU A 2 1.51 20.54 10.59
CA GLU A 2 1.48 22.02 10.63
C GLU A 2 2.67 22.58 11.43
N CYS A 3 3.20 23.74 11.03
CA CYS A 3 4.30 24.44 11.72
C CYS A 3 3.80 25.25 12.92
N GLU A 4 4.39 25.04 14.10
CA GLU A 4 4.00 25.70 15.35
C GLU A 4 4.38 27.20 15.42
N ILE A 5 5.26 27.68 14.53
CA ILE A 5 5.68 29.10 14.48
C ILE A 5 4.84 29.90 13.47
N CYS A 6 4.68 29.39 12.26
CA CYS A 6 4.07 30.14 11.15
C CYS A 6 2.73 29.58 10.66
N GLY A 7 2.25 28.46 11.21
CA GLY A 7 0.98 27.83 10.84
C GLY A 7 0.96 27.20 9.44
N LYS A 8 2.09 27.15 8.72
CA LYS A 8 2.16 26.53 7.39
C LYS A 8 1.90 25.01 7.49
N LYS A 9 0.99 24.50 6.66
CA LYS A 9 0.81 23.06 6.45
C LYS A 9 1.95 22.50 5.62
N VAL A 10 2.66 21.51 6.15
CA VAL A 10 3.84 20.89 5.55
C VAL A 10 3.77 19.37 5.65
N GLN A 11 4.37 18.69 4.66
CA GLN A 11 4.53 17.22 4.64
C GLN A 11 5.69 16.78 5.55
N LYS A 12 6.63 17.69 5.79
CA LYS A 12 7.84 17.48 6.58
C LYS A 12 7.89 18.49 7.72
N VAL A 13 8.07 18.02 8.94
CA VAL A 13 8.32 18.88 10.11
C VAL A 13 9.66 18.53 10.75
N PHE A 14 10.31 19.55 11.27
CA PHE A 14 11.59 19.49 11.92
C PHE A 14 11.36 19.73 13.41
N VAL A 15 11.74 18.77 14.24
CA VAL A 15 11.77 18.95 15.70
C VAL A 15 13.03 19.74 16.01
N THR A 16 12.85 21.01 16.36
CA THR A 16 13.93 21.99 16.53
C THR A 16 13.87 22.58 17.92
N GLU A 17 15.00 22.64 18.61
CA GLU A 17 15.15 23.37 19.87
C GLU A 17 15.45 24.85 19.56
N ILE A 18 14.52 25.73 19.90
CA ILE A 18 14.61 27.17 19.75
C ILE A 18 14.46 27.77 21.16
N GLU A 19 15.48 28.49 21.63
CA GLU A 19 15.48 29.14 22.95
C GLU A 19 15.17 28.18 24.13
N GLY A 20 15.64 26.93 24.05
CA GLY A 20 15.44 25.91 25.08
C GLY A 20 14.06 25.24 25.06
N VAL A 21 13.22 25.56 24.07
CA VAL A 21 11.92 24.93 23.85
C VAL A 21 11.97 24.10 22.58
N THR A 22 11.49 22.87 22.65
CA THR A 22 11.39 21.97 21.49
C THR A 22 10.08 22.22 20.74
N LEU A 23 10.18 22.63 19.47
CA LEU A 23 9.05 22.95 18.61
C LEU A 23 9.06 22.11 17.32
N ARG A 24 7.88 21.89 16.74
CA ARG A 24 7.70 21.22 15.44
C ARG A 24 7.45 22.28 14.36
N VAL A 25 8.43 22.48 13.51
CA VAL A 25 8.44 23.62 12.59
C VAL A 25 8.74 23.22 11.16
N CYS A 26 8.41 24.09 10.19
CA CYS A 26 8.79 23.90 8.80
C CYS A 26 10.30 24.12 8.60
N GLU A 27 10.81 23.77 7.41
CA GLU A 27 12.23 23.89 7.06
C GLU A 27 12.78 25.30 7.27
N GLU A 28 12.02 26.34 6.89
CA GLU A 28 12.44 27.73 7.04
C GLU A 28 12.64 28.11 8.52
N CYS A 29 11.67 27.76 9.37
CA CYS A 29 11.69 28.08 10.80
C CYS A 29 12.70 27.23 11.58
N SER A 30 13.02 26.02 11.10
CA SER A 30 14.01 25.13 11.73
C SER A 30 15.42 25.72 11.75
N LYS A 31 15.74 26.65 10.85
CA LYS A 31 17.04 27.32 10.75
C LYS A 31 17.33 28.24 11.95
N SER A 32 16.31 28.61 12.72
CA SER A 32 16.43 29.49 13.87
C SER A 32 16.92 28.78 15.14
N GLY A 33 17.13 27.46 15.10
CA GLY A 33 17.53 26.69 16.27
C GLY A 33 18.33 25.44 15.91
N LYS A 34 18.43 24.53 16.89
CA LYS A 34 19.14 23.26 16.73
C LYS A 34 18.16 22.17 16.32
N ILE A 35 18.34 21.60 15.14
CA ILE A 35 17.52 20.49 14.65
C ILE A 35 17.89 19.23 15.43
N LEU A 36 16.90 18.64 16.10
CA LEU A 36 17.04 17.40 16.88
C LEU A 36 16.57 16.18 16.08
N ASN A 37 15.47 16.33 15.33
CA ASN A 37 14.87 15.24 14.57
C ASN A 37 14.05 15.76 13.38
N VAL A 38 13.80 14.89 12.41
CA VAL A 38 13.05 15.18 11.20
C VAL A 38 11.96 14.14 11.02
N ILE A 39 10.71 14.58 10.88
CA ILE A 39 9.54 13.73 10.69
C ILE A 39 8.97 14.03 9.32
N GLU A 40 8.98 13.03 8.43
CA GLU A 40 8.32 13.08 7.12
C GLU A 40 7.12 12.13 7.13
N GLU A 41 5.97 12.60 6.66
CA GLU A 41 4.88 11.68 6.33
C GLU A 41 5.32 10.85 5.11
N GLU A 42 5.61 9.57 5.34
CA GLU A 42 5.83 8.64 4.23
C GLU A 42 4.57 8.59 3.39
N LYS A 43 4.69 8.99 2.11
CA LYS A 43 3.66 8.68 1.13
C LYS A 43 3.64 7.16 1.02
N SER A 44 2.73 6.53 1.76
CA SER A 44 2.42 5.12 1.55
C SER A 44 2.15 4.99 0.06
N LYS A 45 3.06 4.30 -0.65
CA LYS A 45 2.84 3.97 -2.05
C LYS A 45 1.53 3.22 -2.02
N ARG A 46 0.47 3.85 -2.54
CA ARG A 46 -0.80 3.17 -2.73
C ARG A 46 -0.48 2.03 -3.68
N ILE A 47 -0.24 0.84 -3.15
CA ILE A 47 -0.26 -0.38 -3.93
C ILE A 47 -1.65 -0.35 -4.53
N ALA A 48 -1.74 -0.10 -5.84
CA ALA A 48 -3.00 -0.08 -6.54
C ALA A 48 -3.70 -1.37 -6.15
N LYS A 49 -4.87 -1.28 -5.50
CA LYS A 49 -5.67 -2.47 -5.21
C LYS A 49 -5.92 -3.12 -6.57
N MET A 50 -5.26 -4.24 -6.82
CA MET A 50 -5.52 -5.06 -7.98
C MET A 50 -7.01 -5.38 -7.89
N GLN A 51 -7.78 -4.78 -8.78
CA GLN A 51 -9.22 -5.05 -8.83
C GLN A 51 -9.32 -6.54 -9.15
N ASN A 52 -9.82 -7.32 -8.20
CA ASN A 52 -10.21 -8.70 -8.47
C ASN A 52 -11.35 -8.61 -9.49
N LEU A 53 -11.02 -8.63 -10.79
CA LEU A 53 -12.00 -8.87 -11.83
C LEU A 53 -12.60 -10.24 -11.51
N LYS A 54 -13.82 -10.24 -10.95
CA LYS A 54 -14.64 -11.44 -10.89
C LYS A 54 -15.02 -11.76 -12.34
N TYR A 55 -14.30 -12.70 -12.93
CA TYR A 55 -14.80 -13.38 -14.12
C TYR A 55 -16.00 -14.22 -13.68
N GLU A 56 -17.14 -14.03 -14.32
CA GLU A 56 -18.25 -14.99 -14.24
C GLU A 56 -17.86 -16.20 -15.09
N GLU A 57 -17.72 -17.35 -14.43
CA GLU A 57 -17.49 -18.62 -15.13
C GLU A 57 -18.79 -19.05 -15.81
N GLU A 58 -18.81 -19.02 -17.13
CA GLU A 58 -19.91 -19.55 -17.93
C GLU A 58 -19.67 -21.05 -18.17
N TYR A 59 -20.60 -21.88 -17.71
CA TYR A 59 -20.52 -23.34 -17.84
C TYR A 59 -21.45 -23.82 -18.94
N GLU A 60 -20.92 -24.62 -19.86
CA GLU A 60 -21.70 -25.34 -20.87
C GLU A 60 -21.85 -26.82 -20.48
N LEU A 61 -23.02 -27.40 -20.78
CA LEU A 61 -23.27 -28.81 -20.54
C LEU A 61 -22.57 -29.64 -21.62
N VAL A 62 -21.59 -30.45 -21.21
CA VAL A 62 -20.84 -31.32 -22.11
C VAL A 62 -21.50 -32.69 -22.22
N GLU A 63 -21.93 -33.04 -23.43
CA GLU A 63 -22.40 -34.40 -23.73
C GLU A 63 -21.24 -35.41 -23.59
N ASN A 64 -21.56 -36.63 -23.16
CA ASN A 64 -20.57 -37.71 -22.95
C ASN A 64 -19.46 -37.40 -21.93
N TYR A 65 -19.71 -36.50 -20.97
CA TYR A 65 -18.76 -36.14 -19.90
C TYR A 65 -18.10 -37.37 -19.24
N GLY A 66 -18.87 -38.42 -18.95
CA GLY A 66 -18.34 -39.64 -18.33
C GLY A 66 -17.31 -40.39 -19.17
N VAL A 67 -17.42 -40.36 -20.50
CA VAL A 67 -16.45 -40.97 -21.43
C VAL A 67 -15.15 -40.19 -21.40
N LEU A 68 -15.23 -38.86 -21.49
CA LEU A 68 -14.08 -37.96 -21.45
C LEU A 68 -13.27 -38.13 -20.16
N ILE A 69 -13.95 -38.19 -19.01
CA ILE A 69 -13.29 -38.39 -17.72
C ILE A 69 -12.66 -39.78 -17.63
N ARG A 70 -13.36 -40.83 -18.09
CA ARG A 70 -12.84 -42.20 -18.13
C ARG A 70 -11.56 -42.30 -18.96
N GLU A 71 -11.54 -41.71 -20.15
CA GLU A 71 -10.37 -41.71 -21.03
C GLU A 71 -9.19 -40.97 -20.41
N ALA A 72 -9.43 -39.75 -19.89
CA ALA A 72 -8.40 -38.96 -19.23
C ALA A 72 -7.79 -39.69 -18.02
N ARG A 73 -8.61 -40.36 -17.21
CA ARG A 73 -8.15 -41.16 -16.08
C ARG A 73 -7.30 -42.34 -16.54
N SER A 74 -7.74 -43.07 -17.57
CA SER A 74 -6.99 -44.18 -18.15
C SER A 74 -5.62 -43.74 -18.68
N GLN A 75 -5.56 -42.61 -19.41
CA GLN A 75 -4.30 -42.02 -19.90
C GLN A 75 -3.38 -41.59 -18.76
N ALA A 76 -3.96 -41.09 -17.66
CA ALA A 76 -3.22 -40.74 -16.46
C ALA A 76 -2.85 -41.94 -15.56
N GLY A 77 -3.19 -43.18 -15.96
CA GLY A 77 -2.94 -44.39 -15.17
C GLY A 77 -3.78 -44.50 -13.90
N LEU A 78 -4.87 -43.75 -13.81
CA LEU A 78 -5.81 -43.76 -12.71
C LEU A 78 -6.89 -44.82 -12.93
N SER A 79 -7.44 -45.37 -11.85
CA SER A 79 -8.54 -46.33 -11.93
C SER A 79 -9.76 -45.70 -12.60
N VAL A 80 -10.41 -46.45 -13.47
CA VAL A 80 -11.64 -46.05 -14.15
C VAL A 80 -12.85 -46.34 -13.29
#